data_AF-A0A915BJM2-F1
#
_entry.id   AF-A0A915BJM2-F1
#
_cell.length_a   1.000
_cell.length_b   1.000
_cell.length_c   1.000
_cell.angle_alpha   90.00
_cell.angle_beta   90.00
_cell.angle_gamma   90.00
#
_symmetry.space_group_name_H-M   'P 1'
#
loop_
_entity.id
_entity.type
_entity.pdbx_description
1 polymer ?
#
loop_
_entity_poly.entity_id
_entity_poly.type
_entity_poly.pdbx_seq_one_letter_code
_entity_poly.pdbx_strand_id
1 'polypeptide(L)'
;MKEKSDVGEKKFIKAKQYLGYLLQKHLLLSGNIQEEMFDAVKKEEDSGFHFFDTSQFNGHITLSRVFTSSLNKSRAHHYLQLAYTFWSEQFAPAILALNDEQERIMFAQLAKLLAAYLLIAGEYSKAVVCLAHVVRLNNLDATCRILVLRWLCHLGEWQMTSEQLKIDAKLPKICGTHYEILINIITNMVDLNTQSNKEEIVERLIAQWQQLSEAGSKTFMLYQCQAIVKHALIVASRLPQADLTKIGDPLKNSEMEIARLTALVKNRHQSFYNYAEGIDMQKKVVNPDEFLKLCSHIAEHFEATVLQCYELAVTGILRECEGIIVSLWRQSLRLGSLP
;
A
#
# COMPACT_ATOMS: atom_id res chain seq x y z
N MET A 1 -3.54 -44.42 -14.89
CA MET A 1 -3.42 -43.33 -13.88
C MET A 1 -2.44 -42.22 -14.25
N LYS A 2 -1.56 -42.35 -15.27
CA LYS A 2 -0.64 -41.26 -15.70
C LYS A 2 -1.27 -40.17 -16.59
N GLU A 3 -2.38 -40.44 -17.27
CA GLU A 3 -2.97 -39.46 -18.22
C GLU A 3 -3.82 -38.36 -17.55
N LYS A 4 -4.32 -38.56 -16.32
CA LYS A 4 -5.10 -37.52 -15.61
C LYS A 4 -4.22 -36.45 -14.95
N SER A 5 -2.98 -36.75 -14.59
CA SER A 5 -2.07 -35.74 -14.01
C SER A 5 -1.56 -34.76 -15.09
N ASP A 6 -1.28 -35.26 -16.29
CA ASP A 6 -0.70 -34.49 -17.39
C ASP A 6 -1.67 -33.44 -17.99
N VAL A 7 -2.98 -33.67 -17.90
CA VAL A 7 -4.02 -32.70 -18.33
C VAL A 7 -4.22 -31.60 -17.28
N GLY A 8 -4.10 -31.93 -15.99
CA GLY A 8 -4.19 -30.96 -14.89
C GLY A 8 -3.02 -29.98 -14.91
N GLU A 9 -1.80 -30.50 -15.02
CA GLU A 9 -0.55 -29.73 -15.06
C GLU A 9 -0.53 -28.74 -16.24
N LYS A 10 -0.95 -29.18 -17.44
CA LYS A 10 -1.08 -28.31 -18.63
C LYS A 10 -2.13 -27.21 -18.47
N LYS A 11 -3.18 -27.41 -17.65
CA LYS A 11 -4.23 -26.40 -17.40
C LYS A 11 -3.71 -25.28 -16.50
N PHE A 12 -2.98 -25.59 -15.42
CA PHE A 12 -2.40 -24.60 -14.53
C PHE A 12 -1.31 -23.77 -15.23
N ILE A 13 -0.53 -24.37 -16.13
CA ILE A 13 0.45 -23.65 -16.96
C ILE A 13 -0.23 -22.60 -17.84
N LYS A 14 -1.31 -22.95 -18.56
CA LYS A 14 -2.04 -22.00 -19.40
C LYS A 14 -2.70 -20.88 -18.58
N ALA A 15 -3.29 -21.21 -17.44
CA ALA A 15 -3.89 -20.23 -16.54
C ALA A 15 -2.84 -19.24 -15.99
N LYS A 16 -1.67 -19.75 -15.59
CA LYS A 16 -0.52 -18.93 -15.18
C LYS A 16 -0.04 -18.02 -16.29
N GLN A 17 0.10 -18.52 -17.52
CA GLN A 17 0.50 -17.72 -18.67
C GLN A 17 -0.52 -16.62 -18.97
N TYR A 18 -1.81 -16.92 -18.88
CA TYR A 18 -2.87 -15.94 -19.08
C TYR A 18 -2.84 -14.83 -18.03
N LEU A 19 -2.74 -15.17 -16.74
CA LEU A 19 -2.61 -14.16 -15.69
C LEU A 19 -1.32 -13.34 -15.85
N GLY A 20 -0.20 -13.99 -16.16
CA GLY A 20 1.06 -13.33 -16.47
C GLY A 20 0.94 -12.34 -17.63
N TYR A 21 0.24 -12.71 -18.70
CA TYR A 21 -0.05 -11.83 -19.83
C TYR A 21 -0.86 -10.60 -19.40
N LEU A 22 -1.92 -10.77 -18.61
CA LEU A 22 -2.75 -9.65 -18.13
C LEU A 22 -1.93 -8.67 -17.28
N LEU A 23 -1.13 -9.18 -16.34
CA LEU A 23 -0.27 -8.38 -15.48
C LEU A 23 0.84 -7.66 -16.27
N GLN A 24 1.47 -8.34 -17.22
CA GLN A 24 2.48 -7.73 -18.09
C GLN A 24 1.86 -6.65 -18.98
N LYS A 25 0.66 -6.89 -19.51
CA LYS A 25 -0.05 -5.91 -20.33
C LYS A 25 -0.43 -4.68 -19.52
N HIS A 26 -0.94 -4.86 -18.29
CA HIS A 26 -1.15 -3.76 -17.35
C HIS A 26 0.14 -2.98 -17.11
N LEU A 27 1.25 -3.65 -16.78
CA LEU A 27 2.53 -3.01 -16.49
C LEU A 27 3.03 -2.13 -17.65
N LEU A 28 3.02 -2.66 -18.87
CA LEU A 28 3.43 -1.94 -20.07
C LEU A 28 2.58 -0.69 -20.27
N LEU A 29 1.27 -0.85 -20.20
CA LEU A 29 0.30 0.21 -20.43
C LEU A 29 0.34 1.30 -19.35
N SER A 30 0.57 0.93 -18.09
CA SER A 30 0.78 1.87 -16.99
C SER A 30 2.09 2.64 -17.15
N GLY A 31 3.17 1.98 -17.54
CA GLY A 31 4.46 2.66 -17.78
C GLY A 31 4.39 3.66 -18.94
N ASN A 32 3.65 3.36 -20.01
CA ASN A 32 3.43 4.32 -21.09
C ASN A 32 2.70 5.59 -20.60
N ILE A 33 1.76 5.45 -19.66
CA ILE A 33 1.10 6.62 -19.04
C ILE A 33 2.11 7.41 -18.21
N GLN A 34 2.98 6.74 -17.44
CA GLN A 34 4.02 7.40 -16.63
C GLN A 34 4.98 8.22 -17.50
N GLU A 35 5.40 7.66 -18.64
CA GLU A 35 6.29 8.33 -19.60
C GLU A 35 5.58 9.52 -20.28
N GLU A 36 4.36 9.32 -20.78
CA GLU A 36 3.57 10.39 -21.41
C GLU A 36 3.31 11.55 -20.43
N MET A 37 3.02 11.25 -19.17
CA MET A 37 2.84 12.29 -18.15
C MET A 37 4.14 12.99 -17.77
N PHE A 38 5.26 12.28 -17.71
CA PHE A 38 6.56 12.90 -17.48
C PHE A 38 6.91 13.90 -18.58
N ASP A 39 6.76 13.49 -19.84
CA ASP A 39 7.01 14.36 -21.00
C ASP A 39 6.05 15.55 -21.04
N ALA A 40 4.78 15.34 -20.71
CA ALA A 40 3.78 16.42 -20.66
C ALA A 40 4.11 17.45 -19.57
N VAL A 41 4.44 17.01 -18.35
CA VAL A 41 4.83 17.92 -17.26
C VAL A 41 6.08 18.70 -17.64
N LYS A 42 7.10 18.01 -18.16
CA LYS A 42 8.34 18.65 -18.58
C LYS A 42 8.12 19.70 -19.67
N LYS A 43 7.30 19.39 -20.67
CA LYS A 43 6.96 20.33 -21.75
C LYS A 43 6.26 21.59 -21.22
N GLU A 44 5.32 21.44 -20.29
CA GLU A 44 4.67 22.60 -19.67
C GLU A 44 5.71 23.40 -18.86
N GLU A 45 6.54 22.74 -18.04
CA GLU A 45 7.59 23.41 -17.23
C GLU A 45 8.61 24.17 -18.11
N ASP A 46 9.02 23.59 -19.24
CA ASP A 46 9.89 24.24 -20.22
C ASP A 46 9.23 25.47 -20.88
N SER A 47 7.90 25.57 -20.85
CA SER A 47 7.14 26.73 -21.33
C SER A 47 6.90 27.82 -20.28
N GLY A 48 7.48 27.67 -19.08
CA GLY A 48 7.36 28.61 -17.97
C GLY A 48 6.26 28.27 -16.96
N PHE A 49 5.63 27.09 -17.09
CA PHE A 49 4.69 26.60 -16.07
C PHE A 49 5.43 26.20 -14.80
N HIS A 50 4.90 26.56 -13.64
CA HIS A 50 5.42 26.12 -12.34
C HIS A 50 4.37 25.26 -11.63
N PHE A 51 4.60 23.94 -11.54
CA PHE A 51 3.61 22.99 -11.01
C PHE A 51 3.10 23.34 -9.61
N PHE A 52 3.93 23.96 -8.78
CA PHE A 52 3.55 24.33 -7.41
C PHE A 52 2.91 25.73 -7.29
N ASP A 53 2.79 26.46 -8.39
CA ASP A 53 2.08 27.74 -8.45
C ASP A 53 0.62 27.49 -8.82
N THR A 54 -0.24 27.44 -7.81
CA THR A 54 -1.67 27.14 -7.96
C THR A 54 -2.45 28.22 -8.73
N SER A 55 -1.85 29.39 -8.97
CA SER A 55 -2.45 30.42 -9.82
C SER A 55 -2.41 30.07 -11.32
N GLN A 56 -1.55 29.13 -11.72
CA GLN A 56 -1.35 28.72 -13.11
C GLN A 56 -2.34 27.63 -13.55
N PHE A 57 -3.64 27.91 -13.36
CA PHE A 57 -4.74 26.97 -13.60
C PHE A 57 -4.73 26.34 -15.00
N ASN A 58 -4.29 27.07 -16.02
CA ASN A 58 -4.29 26.57 -17.40
C ASN A 58 -3.33 25.39 -17.61
N GLY A 59 -2.11 25.43 -17.06
CA GLY A 59 -1.15 24.32 -17.17
C GLY A 59 -1.67 23.08 -16.43
N HIS A 60 -2.21 23.29 -15.24
CA HIS A 60 -2.92 22.30 -14.43
C HIS A 60 -4.09 21.62 -15.18
N ILE A 61 -4.93 22.38 -15.88
CA ILE A 61 -6.02 21.85 -16.70
C ILE A 61 -5.48 21.06 -17.89
N THR A 62 -4.44 21.56 -18.56
CA THR A 62 -3.79 20.87 -19.69
C THR A 62 -3.27 19.49 -19.26
N LEU A 63 -2.53 19.43 -18.15
CA LEU A 63 -2.00 18.17 -17.62
C LEU A 63 -3.11 17.20 -17.22
N SER A 64 -4.20 17.68 -16.60
CA SER A 64 -5.38 16.86 -16.28
C SER A 64 -6.00 16.22 -17.53
N ARG A 65 -6.12 17.00 -18.61
CA ARG A 65 -6.67 16.52 -19.89
C ARG A 65 -5.79 15.47 -20.54
N VAL A 66 -4.47 15.67 -20.55
CA VAL A 66 -3.51 14.66 -21.02
C VAL A 66 -3.70 13.38 -20.22
N PHE A 67 -3.68 13.50 -18.89
CA PHE A 67 -3.79 12.34 -18.02
C PHE A 67 -5.08 11.53 -18.23
N THR A 68 -6.23 12.21 -18.30
CA THR A 68 -7.52 11.54 -18.56
C THR A 68 -7.56 10.89 -19.94
N SER A 69 -6.99 11.55 -20.96
CA SER A 69 -6.87 10.99 -22.30
C SER A 69 -6.00 9.72 -22.31
N SER A 70 -4.85 9.75 -21.63
CA SER A 70 -3.94 8.61 -21.50
C SER A 70 -4.60 7.42 -20.80
N LEU A 71 -5.31 7.66 -19.69
CA LEU A 71 -6.06 6.62 -18.97
C LEU A 71 -7.11 5.95 -19.87
N ASN A 72 -7.88 6.75 -20.61
CA ASN A 72 -8.93 6.26 -21.51
C ASN A 72 -8.38 5.45 -22.69
N LYS A 73 -7.27 5.91 -23.29
CA LYS A 73 -6.61 5.27 -24.43
C LYS A 73 -5.93 3.96 -24.04
N SER A 74 -5.22 3.97 -22.92
CA SER A 74 -4.37 2.88 -22.46
C SER A 74 -5.18 1.65 -22.03
N ARG A 75 -6.30 1.86 -21.33
CA ARG A 75 -7.10 0.79 -20.70
C ARG A 75 -6.28 -0.10 -19.75
N ALA A 76 -5.18 0.41 -19.17
CA ALA A 76 -4.36 -0.34 -18.20
C ALA A 76 -5.19 -0.93 -17.05
N HIS A 77 -6.13 -0.14 -16.51
CA HIS A 77 -7.01 -0.56 -15.42
C HIS A 77 -7.94 -1.72 -15.81
N HIS A 78 -8.38 -1.79 -17.07
CA HIS A 78 -9.20 -2.90 -17.57
C HIS A 78 -8.46 -4.24 -17.44
N TYR A 79 -7.17 -4.29 -17.81
CA TYR A 79 -6.36 -5.49 -17.68
C TYR A 79 -6.12 -5.87 -16.21
N LEU A 80 -5.99 -4.89 -15.32
CA LEU A 80 -5.89 -5.13 -13.88
C LEU A 80 -7.17 -5.76 -13.32
N GLN A 81 -8.35 -5.24 -13.72
CA GLN A 81 -9.63 -5.83 -13.31
C GLN A 81 -9.79 -7.25 -13.85
N LEU A 82 -9.49 -7.49 -15.13
CA LEU A 82 -9.51 -8.84 -15.68
C LEU A 82 -8.57 -9.80 -14.94
N ALA A 83 -7.37 -9.33 -14.58
CA ALA A 83 -6.42 -10.13 -13.81
C ALA A 83 -6.96 -10.47 -12.43
N TYR A 84 -7.57 -9.49 -11.75
CA TYR A 84 -8.19 -9.70 -10.44
C TYR A 84 -9.36 -10.68 -10.51
N THR A 85 -10.34 -10.45 -11.38
CA THR A 85 -11.51 -11.32 -11.55
C THR A 85 -11.09 -12.74 -11.90
N PHE A 86 -10.16 -12.92 -12.83
CA PHE A 86 -9.63 -14.23 -13.17
C PHE A 86 -8.92 -14.90 -11.97
N TRP A 87 -8.11 -14.15 -11.23
CA TRP A 87 -7.43 -14.65 -10.04
C TRP A 87 -8.42 -15.07 -8.96
N SER A 88 -9.31 -14.18 -8.54
CA SER A 88 -10.17 -14.38 -7.37
C SER A 88 -11.27 -15.42 -7.60
N GLU A 89 -11.89 -15.42 -8.77
CA GLU A 89 -13.06 -16.26 -9.05
C GLU A 89 -12.70 -17.64 -9.60
N GLN A 90 -11.59 -17.76 -10.33
CA GLN A 90 -11.25 -18.99 -11.05
C GLN A 90 -9.93 -19.60 -10.58
N PHE A 91 -8.85 -18.81 -10.56
CA PHE A 91 -7.52 -19.38 -10.43
C PHE A 91 -7.13 -19.69 -8.98
N ALA A 92 -7.34 -18.76 -8.04
CA ALA A 92 -7.02 -18.96 -6.63
C ALA A 92 -7.81 -20.13 -6.01
N PRO A 93 -9.14 -20.29 -6.23
CA PRO A 93 -9.86 -21.46 -5.73
C PRO A 93 -9.29 -22.79 -6.26
N ALA A 94 -8.90 -22.83 -7.54
CA ALA A 94 -8.32 -24.02 -8.14
C ALA A 94 -6.93 -24.36 -7.58
N ILE A 95 -6.07 -23.36 -7.37
CA ILE A 95 -4.73 -23.57 -6.81
C ILE A 95 -4.81 -23.94 -5.33
N LEU A 96 -5.69 -23.29 -4.56
CA LEU A 96 -5.88 -23.60 -3.13
C LEU A 96 -6.37 -25.03 -2.90
N ALA A 97 -7.06 -25.62 -3.88
CA ALA A 97 -7.49 -27.01 -3.87
C ALA A 97 -6.37 -28.02 -4.21
N LEU A 98 -5.17 -27.57 -4.60
CA LEU A 98 -4.02 -28.44 -4.82
C LEU A 98 -3.50 -29.00 -3.49
N ASN A 99 -3.08 -30.26 -3.53
CA ASN A 99 -2.46 -30.93 -2.38
C ASN A 99 -0.97 -30.62 -2.25
N ASP A 100 -0.28 -30.30 -3.35
CA ASP A 100 1.15 -30.01 -3.36
C ASP A 100 1.44 -28.59 -2.85
N GLU A 101 2.11 -28.51 -1.71
CA GLU A 101 2.47 -27.24 -1.07
C GLU A 101 3.52 -26.45 -1.86
N GLN A 102 4.52 -27.11 -2.45
CA GLN A 102 5.54 -26.44 -3.25
C GLN A 102 4.94 -25.84 -4.52
N GLU A 103 4.01 -26.57 -5.14
CA GLU A 103 3.27 -26.07 -6.30
C GLU A 103 2.43 -24.83 -5.94
N ARG A 104 1.72 -24.85 -4.81
CA ARG A 104 0.96 -23.69 -4.31
C ARG A 104 1.84 -22.46 -4.07
N ILE A 105 3.01 -22.64 -3.45
CA ILE A 105 3.97 -21.54 -3.18
C ILE A 105 4.42 -20.87 -4.48
N MET A 106 4.63 -21.62 -5.56
CA MET A 106 5.03 -21.04 -6.86
C MET A 106 4.00 -20.07 -7.44
N PHE A 107 2.71 -20.26 -7.15
CA PHE A 107 1.64 -19.37 -7.65
C PHE A 107 1.44 -18.13 -6.78
N ALA A 108 1.90 -18.14 -5.52
CA ALA A 108 1.78 -17.00 -4.62
C ALA A 108 2.43 -15.73 -5.18
N GLN A 109 3.49 -15.85 -5.98
CA GLN A 109 4.20 -14.73 -6.60
C GLN A 109 3.31 -13.89 -7.53
N LEU A 110 2.36 -14.52 -8.25
CA LEU A 110 1.43 -13.80 -9.13
C LEU A 110 0.43 -12.97 -8.32
N ALA A 111 -0.03 -13.53 -7.20
CA ALA A 111 -0.94 -12.85 -6.30
C ALA A 111 -0.28 -11.65 -5.60
N LYS A 112 1.01 -11.75 -5.26
CA LYS A 112 1.79 -10.61 -4.75
C LYS A 112 1.90 -9.49 -5.77
N LEU A 113 2.22 -9.81 -7.02
CA LEU A 113 2.28 -8.82 -8.10
C LEU A 113 0.92 -8.15 -8.32
N LEU A 114 -0.15 -8.95 -8.38
CA LEU A 114 -1.51 -8.43 -8.51
C LEU A 114 -1.88 -7.52 -7.33
N ALA A 115 -1.60 -7.94 -6.09
CA ALA A 115 -1.82 -7.11 -4.90
C ALA A 115 -1.04 -5.79 -4.99
N ALA A 116 0.22 -5.82 -5.41
CA ALA A 116 1.04 -4.63 -5.57
C ALA A 116 0.42 -3.61 -6.54
N TYR A 117 -0.07 -4.06 -7.70
CA TYR A 117 -0.76 -3.18 -8.65
C TYR A 117 -2.09 -2.66 -8.12
N LEU A 118 -2.86 -3.49 -7.41
CA LEU A 118 -4.12 -3.06 -6.78
C LEU A 118 -3.88 -1.99 -5.70
N LEU A 119 -2.78 -2.08 -4.94
CA LEU A 119 -2.39 -1.05 -3.97
C LEU A 119 -2.09 0.29 -4.64
N ILE A 120 -1.37 0.29 -5.76
CA ILE A 120 -1.11 1.53 -6.54
C ILE A 120 -2.39 2.08 -7.18
N ALA A 121 -3.36 1.23 -7.45
CA ALA A 121 -4.64 1.60 -8.06
C ALA A 121 -5.72 2.02 -7.04
N GLY A 122 -5.41 2.10 -5.74
CA GLY A 122 -6.40 2.44 -4.71
C GLY A 122 -7.39 1.30 -4.37
N GLU A 123 -7.20 0.10 -4.93
CA GLU A 123 -8.12 -1.03 -4.82
C GLU A 123 -7.79 -1.91 -3.61
N TYR A 124 -7.72 -1.29 -2.43
CA TYR A 124 -7.16 -1.88 -1.21
C TYR A 124 -7.89 -3.16 -0.75
N SER A 125 -9.23 -3.19 -0.79
CA SER A 125 -9.99 -4.40 -0.42
C SER A 125 -9.65 -5.59 -1.31
N LYS A 126 -9.48 -5.35 -2.63
CA LYS A 126 -9.06 -6.39 -3.58
C LYS A 126 -7.62 -6.84 -3.33
N ALA A 127 -6.73 -5.90 -2.98
CA ALA A 127 -5.37 -6.20 -2.60
C ALA A 127 -5.31 -7.09 -1.34
N VAL A 128 -6.09 -6.77 -0.29
CA VAL A 128 -6.20 -7.58 0.93
C VAL A 128 -6.65 -9.01 0.63
N VAL A 129 -7.64 -9.21 -0.25
CA VAL A 129 -8.06 -10.54 -0.70
C VAL A 129 -6.91 -11.30 -1.36
N CYS A 130 -6.13 -10.65 -2.21
CA CYS A 130 -4.98 -11.28 -2.86
C CYS A 130 -3.89 -11.64 -1.85
N LEU A 131 -3.60 -10.77 -0.89
CA LEU A 131 -2.66 -11.03 0.19
C LEU A 131 -3.13 -12.19 1.09
N ALA A 132 -4.41 -12.27 1.42
CA ALA A 132 -4.98 -13.38 2.17
C ALA A 132 -4.87 -14.71 1.40
N HIS A 133 -5.05 -14.70 0.07
CA HIS A 133 -4.77 -15.86 -0.76
C HIS A 133 -3.29 -16.26 -0.71
N VAL A 134 -2.35 -15.30 -0.73
CA VAL A 134 -0.91 -15.59 -0.56
C VAL A 134 -0.63 -16.28 0.76
N VAL A 135 -1.17 -15.80 1.88
CA VAL A 135 -0.96 -16.42 3.21
C VAL A 135 -1.48 -17.85 3.24
N ARG A 136 -2.60 -18.13 2.56
CA ARG A 136 -3.15 -19.49 2.44
C ARG A 136 -2.31 -20.40 1.54
N LEU A 137 -1.66 -19.85 0.52
CA LEU A 137 -0.76 -20.59 -0.37
C LEU A 137 0.63 -20.80 0.24
N ASN A 138 1.08 -19.87 1.08
CA ASN A 138 2.37 -19.88 1.76
C ASN A 138 2.22 -19.28 3.17
N ASN A 139 2.01 -20.13 4.18
CA ASN A 139 1.78 -19.69 5.57
C ASN A 139 3.04 -19.16 6.28
N LEU A 140 4.22 -19.32 5.67
CA LEU A 140 5.50 -18.77 6.13
C LEU A 140 5.79 -17.38 5.55
N ASP A 141 4.89 -16.83 4.74
CA ASP A 141 5.05 -15.51 4.14
C ASP A 141 4.84 -14.38 5.16
N ALA A 142 5.91 -14.01 5.86
CA ALA A 142 5.87 -12.98 6.88
C ALA A 142 5.42 -11.61 6.36
N THR A 143 5.79 -11.27 5.12
CA THR A 143 5.43 -10.00 4.51
C THR A 143 3.92 -9.94 4.30
N CYS A 144 3.35 -10.94 3.65
CA CYS A 144 1.91 -10.94 3.36
C CYS A 144 1.06 -11.08 4.61
N ARG A 145 1.50 -11.87 5.60
CA ARG A 145 0.81 -11.97 6.91
C ARG A 145 0.68 -10.63 7.60
N ILE A 146 1.77 -9.86 7.69
CA ILE A 146 1.74 -8.50 8.23
C ILE A 146 0.89 -7.58 7.36
N LEU A 147 1.05 -7.62 6.03
CA LEU A 147 0.36 -6.69 5.14
C LEU A 147 -1.17 -6.87 5.17
N VAL A 148 -1.69 -8.10 5.27
CA VAL A 148 -3.13 -8.32 5.46
C VAL A 148 -3.62 -7.57 6.70
N LEU A 149 -2.97 -7.78 7.84
CA LEU A 149 -3.35 -7.16 9.11
C LEU A 149 -3.27 -5.63 9.06
N ARG A 150 -2.19 -5.09 8.48
CA ARG A 150 -1.99 -3.64 8.36
C ARG A 150 -3.06 -3.00 7.48
N TRP A 151 -3.33 -3.58 6.32
CA TRP A 151 -4.34 -3.02 5.40
C TRP A 151 -5.76 -3.15 5.95
N LEU A 152 -6.09 -4.22 6.68
CA LEU A 152 -7.36 -4.30 7.41
C LEU A 152 -7.48 -3.18 8.46
N CYS A 153 -6.41 -2.88 9.20
CA CYS A 153 -6.38 -1.73 10.12
C CYS A 153 -6.56 -0.39 9.38
N HIS A 154 -5.87 -0.17 8.27
CA HIS A 154 -6.01 1.06 7.46
C HIS A 154 -7.43 1.24 6.94
N LEU A 155 -8.10 0.15 6.57
CA LEU A 155 -9.51 0.15 6.15
C LEU A 155 -10.51 0.30 7.31
N GLY A 156 -10.04 0.29 8.57
CA GLY A 156 -10.90 0.35 9.76
C GLY A 156 -11.70 -0.94 10.01
N GLU A 157 -11.30 -2.06 9.41
CA GLU A 157 -12.00 -3.35 9.49
C GLU A 157 -11.63 -4.12 10.76
N TRP A 158 -11.85 -3.50 11.94
CA TRP A 158 -11.35 -3.98 13.24
C TRP A 158 -11.77 -5.41 13.59
N GLN A 159 -13.01 -5.79 13.26
CA GLN A 159 -13.53 -7.14 13.48
C GLN A 159 -12.80 -8.16 12.60
N MET A 160 -12.58 -7.83 11.33
CA MET A 160 -11.82 -8.70 10.42
C MET A 160 -10.35 -8.81 10.85
N THR A 161 -9.74 -7.72 11.30
CA THR A 161 -8.38 -7.74 11.86
C THR A 161 -8.31 -8.66 13.08
N SER A 162 -9.29 -8.59 13.98
CA SER A 162 -9.37 -9.46 15.16
C SER A 162 -9.44 -10.95 14.78
N GLU A 163 -10.30 -11.31 13.83
CA GLU A 163 -10.38 -12.69 13.34
C GLU A 163 -9.09 -13.12 12.62
N GLN A 164 -8.48 -12.22 11.84
CA GLN A 164 -7.23 -12.50 11.16
C GLN A 164 -6.06 -12.69 12.14
N LEU A 165 -6.01 -11.98 13.26
CA LEU A 165 -5.03 -12.21 14.34
C LEU A 165 -5.20 -13.60 14.97
N LYS A 166 -6.44 -14.05 15.18
CA LYS A 166 -6.73 -15.42 15.67
C LYS A 166 -6.29 -16.49 14.68
N ILE A 167 -6.42 -16.23 13.38
CA ILE A 167 -5.91 -17.12 12.33
C ILE A 167 -4.38 -17.12 12.36
N ASP A 168 -3.74 -15.94 12.43
CA ASP A 168 -2.28 -15.78 12.44
C ASP A 168 -1.63 -16.52 13.61
N ALA A 169 -2.26 -16.49 14.79
CA ALA A 169 -1.82 -17.21 15.99
C ALA A 169 -1.80 -18.74 15.83
N LYS A 170 -2.54 -19.30 14.87
CA LYS A 170 -2.56 -20.74 14.56
C LYS A 170 -1.55 -21.14 13.47
N LEU A 171 -0.95 -20.17 12.78
CA LEU A 171 0.05 -20.42 11.74
C LEU A 171 1.44 -20.64 12.36
N PRO A 172 2.39 -21.21 11.60
CA PRO A 172 3.76 -21.38 12.10
C PRO A 172 4.36 -20.05 12.58
N LYS A 173 5.10 -20.09 13.69
CA LYS A 173 5.67 -18.88 14.30
C LYS A 173 6.71 -18.27 13.35
N ILE A 174 6.57 -16.97 13.09
CA ILE A 174 7.62 -16.16 12.45
C ILE A 174 8.45 -15.52 13.55
N CYS A 175 9.76 -15.77 13.53
CA CYS A 175 10.68 -15.19 14.49
C CYS A 175 11.25 -13.87 13.96
N GLY A 176 11.17 -12.82 14.76
CA GLY A 176 11.81 -11.54 14.48
C GLY A 176 11.29 -10.44 15.37
N THR A 177 12.18 -9.71 16.04
CA THR A 177 11.83 -8.67 17.02
C THR A 177 10.84 -7.64 16.45
N HIS A 178 11.06 -7.17 15.23
CA HIS A 178 10.16 -6.20 14.59
C HIS A 178 8.81 -6.82 14.18
N TYR A 179 8.77 -8.11 13.83
CA TYR A 179 7.51 -8.79 13.53
C TYR A 179 6.62 -8.83 14.78
N GLU A 180 7.19 -9.23 15.93
CA GLU A 180 6.49 -9.28 17.21
C GLU A 180 6.02 -7.88 17.67
N ILE A 181 6.84 -6.85 17.47
CA ILE A 181 6.45 -5.46 17.73
C ILE A 181 5.26 -5.04 16.86
N LEU A 182 5.30 -5.31 15.55
CA LEU A 182 4.22 -4.97 14.62
C LEU A 182 2.90 -5.65 15.03
N ILE A 183 2.93 -6.95 15.35
CA ILE A 183 1.75 -7.68 15.82
C ILE A 183 1.20 -7.09 17.12
N ASN A 184 2.07 -6.69 18.04
CA ASN A 184 1.65 -6.06 19.30
C ASN A 184 0.94 -4.72 19.04
N ILE A 185 1.50 -3.86 18.19
CA ILE A 185 0.89 -2.57 17.83
C ILE A 185 -0.48 -2.79 17.18
N ILE A 186 -0.58 -3.73 16.23
CA ILE A 186 -1.83 -4.07 15.54
C ILE A 186 -2.87 -4.61 16.54
N THR A 187 -2.47 -5.48 17.46
CA THR A 187 -3.35 -5.96 18.54
C THR A 187 -3.88 -4.81 19.38
N ASN A 188 -3.02 -3.87 19.78
CA ASN A 188 -3.43 -2.69 20.53
C ASN A 188 -4.40 -1.82 19.72
N MET A 189 -4.22 -1.64 18.41
CA MET A 189 -5.16 -0.91 17.56
C MET A 189 -6.54 -1.59 17.52
N VAL A 190 -6.60 -2.92 17.46
CA VAL A 190 -7.86 -3.67 17.51
C VAL A 190 -8.51 -3.51 18.88
N ASP A 191 -7.75 -3.71 19.96
CA ASP A 191 -8.26 -3.57 21.32
C ASP A 191 -8.80 -2.16 21.57
N LEU A 192 -8.11 -1.14 21.06
CA LEU A 192 -8.51 0.27 21.19
C LEU A 192 -9.91 0.54 20.64
N ASN A 193 -10.30 -0.19 19.59
CA ASN A 193 -11.59 -0.04 18.89
C ASN A 193 -12.66 -1.05 19.35
N THR A 194 -12.28 -2.07 20.12
CA THR A 194 -13.19 -3.18 20.48
C THR A 194 -13.37 -3.37 21.98
N GLN A 195 -12.42 -2.91 22.80
CA GLN A 195 -12.42 -3.06 24.26
C GLN A 195 -12.78 -1.75 24.97
N SER A 196 -13.13 -1.87 26.25
CA SER A 196 -13.48 -0.72 27.11
C SER A 196 -12.26 -0.05 27.76
N ASN A 197 -11.13 -0.74 27.93
CA ASN A 197 -9.93 -0.25 28.62
C ASN A 197 -9.01 0.61 27.72
N LYS A 198 -9.60 1.62 27.07
CA LYS A 198 -8.92 2.46 26.07
C LYS A 198 -7.70 3.21 26.62
N GLU A 199 -7.77 3.71 27.84
CA GLU A 199 -6.68 4.48 28.47
C GLU A 199 -5.40 3.65 28.62
N GLU A 200 -5.51 2.43 29.14
CA GLU A 200 -4.38 1.50 29.30
C GLU A 200 -3.75 1.15 27.94
N ILE A 201 -4.58 0.96 26.91
CA ILE A 201 -4.12 0.67 25.55
C ILE A 201 -3.34 1.87 24.99
N VAL A 202 -3.82 3.09 25.19
CA VAL A 202 -3.13 4.32 24.79
C VAL A 202 -1.79 4.44 25.50
N GLU A 203 -1.72 4.19 26.81
CA GLU A 203 -0.47 4.23 27.57
C GLU A 203 0.55 3.22 27.02
N ARG A 204 0.11 2.01 26.66
CA ARG A 204 0.97 1.01 25.99
C ARG A 204 1.50 1.50 24.64
N LEU A 205 0.67 2.13 23.81
CA LEU A 205 1.07 2.69 22.51
C LEU A 205 2.07 3.84 22.67
N ILE A 206 1.88 4.71 23.67
CA ILE A 206 2.81 5.81 23.98
C ILE A 206 4.17 5.25 24.44
N ALA A 207 4.17 4.27 25.33
CA ALA A 207 5.40 3.62 25.79
C ALA A 207 6.16 2.94 24.62
N GLN A 208 5.42 2.28 23.72
CA GLN A 208 5.99 1.72 22.49
C GLN A 208 6.60 2.79 21.59
N TRP A 209 5.92 3.92 21.41
CA TRP A 209 6.46 5.05 20.66
C TRP A 209 7.79 5.54 21.26
N GLN A 210 7.83 5.77 22.57
CA GLN A 210 9.03 6.23 23.28
C GLN A 210 10.19 5.26 23.06
N GLN A 211 9.99 3.97 23.32
CA GLN A 211 10.98 2.92 23.12
C GLN A 211 11.52 2.89 21.67
N LEU A 212 10.62 2.96 20.68
CA LEU A 212 11.02 2.95 19.27
C LEU A 212 11.74 4.24 18.85
N SER A 213 11.40 5.37 19.45
CA SER A 213 12.00 6.67 19.13
C SER A 213 13.40 6.86 19.72
N GLU A 214 13.65 6.25 20.89
CA GLU A 214 14.95 6.26 21.58
C GLU A 214 15.91 5.19 21.03
N ALA A 215 15.40 4.24 20.23
CA ALA A 215 16.24 3.26 19.56
C ALA A 215 17.25 3.97 18.64
N GLY A 216 18.54 3.91 18.99
CA GLY A 216 19.61 4.56 18.21
C GLY A 216 19.83 4.00 16.80
N SER A 217 19.22 2.85 16.47
CA SER A 217 19.32 2.23 15.15
C SER A 217 18.43 2.93 14.11
N LYS A 218 18.86 3.02 12.84
CA LYS A 218 18.05 3.56 11.73
C LYS A 218 17.77 2.47 10.70
N THR A 219 16.94 1.50 11.06
CA THR A 219 16.61 0.35 10.19
C THR A 219 15.26 0.54 9.50
N PHE A 220 15.09 -0.06 8.32
CA PHE A 220 13.82 -0.02 7.58
C PHE A 220 12.62 -0.48 8.43
N MET A 221 12.79 -1.60 9.15
CA MET A 221 11.73 -2.15 10.00
C MET A 221 11.38 -1.25 11.19
N LEU A 222 12.36 -0.52 11.74
CA LEU A 222 12.09 0.44 12.80
C LEU A 222 11.20 1.59 12.30
N TYR A 223 11.49 2.12 11.12
CA TYR A 223 10.67 3.18 10.51
C TYR A 223 9.24 2.70 10.23
N GLN A 224 9.07 1.44 9.82
CA GLN A 224 7.73 0.84 9.69
C GLN A 224 7.00 0.77 11.03
N CYS A 225 7.64 0.28 12.09
CA CYS A 225 7.03 0.22 13.42
C CYS A 225 6.64 1.63 13.90
N GLN A 226 7.53 2.60 13.74
CA GLN A 226 7.30 4.00 14.11
C GLN A 226 6.11 4.61 13.37
N ALA A 227 5.98 4.37 12.05
CA ALA A 227 4.84 4.84 11.27
C ALA A 227 3.51 4.29 11.80
N ILE A 228 3.44 2.98 12.05
CA ILE A 228 2.20 2.33 12.49
C ILE A 228 1.82 2.74 13.92
N VAL A 229 2.79 2.89 14.84
CA VAL A 229 2.46 3.42 16.19
C VAL A 229 1.88 4.83 16.09
N LYS A 230 2.43 5.67 15.20
CA LYS A 230 1.85 7.01 14.98
C LYS A 230 0.44 6.94 14.41
N HIS A 231 0.21 6.06 13.44
CA HIS A 231 -1.14 5.79 12.96
C HIS A 231 -2.09 5.36 14.08
N ALA A 232 -1.66 4.44 14.96
CA ALA A 232 -2.44 4.00 16.11
C ALA A 232 -2.79 5.15 17.08
N LEU A 233 -1.86 6.07 17.32
CA LEU A 233 -2.09 7.26 18.15
C LEU A 233 -3.05 8.26 17.48
N ILE A 234 -3.03 8.38 16.15
CA ILE A 234 -4.03 9.17 15.41
C ILE A 234 -5.41 8.53 15.57
N VAL A 235 -5.53 7.20 15.42
CA VAL A 235 -6.79 6.49 15.67
C VAL A 235 -7.27 6.72 17.11
N ALA A 236 -6.37 6.66 18.10
CA ALA A 236 -6.69 6.94 19.49
C ALA A 236 -7.21 8.35 19.74
N SER A 237 -6.62 9.36 19.08
CA SER A 237 -7.03 10.76 19.21
C SER A 237 -8.47 11.03 18.74
N ARG A 238 -9.01 10.16 17.87
CA ARG A 238 -10.36 10.28 17.31
C ARG A 238 -11.43 9.54 18.13
N LEU A 239 -11.06 8.90 19.23
CA LEU A 239 -12.02 8.22 20.09
C LEU A 239 -12.81 9.22 20.94
N PRO A 240 -14.06 8.87 21.33
CA PRO A 240 -14.79 9.66 22.31
C PRO A 240 -13.97 9.82 23.60
N GLN A 241 -13.92 11.04 24.13
CA GLN A 241 -13.20 11.38 25.38
C GLN A 241 -11.68 11.15 25.33
N ALA A 242 -11.08 11.14 24.14
CA ALA A 242 -9.63 11.02 24.00
C ALA A 242 -8.88 12.16 24.73
N ASP A 243 -7.91 11.79 25.56
CA ASP A 243 -7.03 12.75 26.24
C ASP A 243 -5.87 13.16 25.32
N LEU A 244 -6.06 14.25 24.58
CA LEU A 244 -5.06 14.80 23.67
C LEU A 244 -3.81 15.31 24.40
N THR A 245 -3.88 15.59 25.70
CA THR A 245 -2.69 16.00 26.47
C THR A 245 -1.72 14.83 26.64
N LYS A 246 -2.24 13.60 26.73
CA LYS A 246 -1.46 12.36 26.75
C LYS A 246 -1.09 11.86 25.36
N ILE A 247 -2.06 11.77 24.45
CA ILE A 247 -1.88 11.20 23.10
C ILE A 247 -0.99 12.10 22.22
N GLY A 248 -1.04 13.40 22.48
CA GLY A 248 -0.43 14.43 21.66
C GLY A 248 -1.34 14.86 20.51
N ASP A 249 -0.91 15.93 19.85
CA ASP A 249 -1.61 16.54 18.72
C ASP A 249 -1.74 15.55 17.54
N PRO A 250 -2.96 15.26 17.04
CA PRO A 250 -3.18 14.40 15.87
C PRO A 250 -2.45 14.88 14.62
N LEU A 251 -2.35 16.20 14.37
CA LEU A 251 -1.65 16.74 13.21
C LEU A 251 -0.16 16.42 13.29
N LYS A 252 0.45 16.64 14.46
CA LYS A 252 1.85 16.30 14.71
C LYS A 252 2.12 14.80 14.60
N ASN A 253 1.20 13.96 15.10
CA ASN A 253 1.31 12.51 14.96
C ASN A 253 1.25 12.10 13.47
N SER A 254 0.38 12.72 12.68
CA SER A 254 0.27 12.53 11.23
C SER A 254 1.54 12.95 10.48
N GLU A 255 2.11 14.12 10.79
CA GLU A 255 3.39 14.56 10.21
C GLU A 255 4.52 13.55 10.48
N MET A 256 4.56 13.00 11.70
CA MET A 256 5.57 12.01 12.08
C MET A 256 5.36 10.68 11.34
N GLU A 257 4.12 10.22 11.19
CA GLU A 257 3.79 9.05 10.37
C GLU A 257 4.26 9.25 8.92
N ILE A 258 3.86 10.36 8.29
CA ILE A 258 4.18 10.69 6.90
C ILE A 258 5.68 10.80 6.71
N ALA A 259 6.41 11.46 7.63
CA ALA A 259 7.86 11.56 7.56
C ALA A 259 8.54 10.17 7.58
N ARG A 260 7.99 9.21 8.32
CA ARG A 260 8.51 7.83 8.35
C ARG A 260 8.16 7.09 7.07
N LEU A 261 6.94 7.20 6.56
CA LEU A 261 6.52 6.61 5.28
C LEU A 261 7.33 7.17 4.11
N THR A 262 7.56 8.48 4.07
CA THR A 262 8.43 9.12 3.07
C THR A 262 9.85 8.54 3.10
N ALA A 263 10.42 8.30 4.29
CA ALA A 263 11.74 7.68 4.40
C ALA A 263 11.76 6.24 3.85
N LEU A 264 10.70 5.46 4.10
CA LEU A 264 10.55 4.10 3.57
C LEU A 264 10.48 4.10 2.04
N VAL A 265 9.68 4.99 1.45
CA VAL A 265 9.56 5.14 -0.01
C VAL A 265 10.90 5.61 -0.61
N LYS A 266 11.53 6.65 -0.05
CA LYS A 266 12.83 7.16 -0.54
C LYS A 266 13.93 6.10 -0.51
N ASN A 267 13.97 5.26 0.52
CA ASN A 267 14.97 4.19 0.64
C ASN A 267 14.86 3.14 -0.48
N ARG A 268 13.65 2.88 -0.99
CA ARG A 268 13.39 1.86 -2.02
C ARG A 268 13.27 2.44 -3.43
N HIS A 269 12.88 3.70 -3.54
CA HIS A 269 12.62 4.36 -4.80
C HIS A 269 12.83 5.88 -4.72
N GLN A 270 14.10 6.31 -4.70
CA GLN A 270 14.44 7.73 -4.62
C GLN A 270 13.85 8.57 -5.77
N SER A 271 13.77 8.02 -6.98
CA SER A 271 13.18 8.71 -8.15
C SER A 271 11.71 9.10 -7.92
N PHE A 272 11.01 8.44 -6.99
CA PHE A 272 9.67 8.82 -6.58
C PHE A 272 9.56 10.27 -6.10
N TYR A 273 10.61 10.83 -5.49
CA TYR A 273 10.67 12.23 -5.06
C TYR A 273 11.63 13.09 -5.90
N ASN A 274 12.26 12.53 -6.94
CA ASN A 274 13.09 13.29 -7.87
C ASN A 274 12.27 13.69 -9.10
N TYR A 275 11.79 14.92 -9.14
CA TYR A 275 10.94 15.39 -10.23
C TYR A 275 11.66 15.61 -11.57
N ALA A 276 13.00 15.61 -11.57
CA ALA A 276 13.79 15.71 -12.80
C ALA A 276 13.83 14.39 -13.61
N GLU A 277 13.34 13.29 -13.04
CA GLU A 277 13.37 11.96 -13.63
C GLU A 277 11.98 11.31 -13.66
N GLY A 278 11.76 10.40 -14.61
CA GLY A 278 10.61 9.50 -14.59
C GLY A 278 10.67 8.56 -13.38
N ILE A 279 9.50 8.14 -12.87
CA ILE A 279 9.44 7.18 -11.74
C ILE A 279 9.90 5.79 -12.21
N ASP A 280 9.42 5.33 -13.36
CA ASP A 280 9.72 4.01 -13.95
C ASP A 280 9.54 2.85 -12.96
N MET A 281 8.28 2.62 -12.59
CA MET A 281 7.89 1.50 -11.73
C MET A 281 8.19 0.13 -12.35
N GLN A 282 8.32 0.05 -13.68
CA GLN A 282 8.57 -1.21 -14.39
C GLN A 282 9.89 -1.84 -13.98
N LYS A 283 10.94 -1.02 -13.78
CA LYS A 283 12.25 -1.49 -13.28
C LYS A 283 12.20 -2.12 -11.89
N LYS A 284 11.13 -1.92 -11.12
CA LYS A 284 11.00 -2.44 -9.75
C LYS A 284 10.30 -3.81 -9.67
N VAL A 285 9.69 -4.29 -10.75
CA VAL A 285 8.90 -5.54 -10.79
C VAL A 285 9.76 -6.81 -10.74
N VAL A 286 11.10 -6.68 -10.81
CA VAL A 286 12.05 -7.81 -10.85
C VAL A 286 11.90 -8.77 -9.66
N ASN A 287 11.59 -8.24 -8.47
CA ASN A 287 11.33 -9.03 -7.27
C ASN A 287 9.92 -8.71 -6.74
N PRO A 288 8.95 -9.64 -6.85
CA PRO A 288 7.58 -9.40 -6.39
C PRO A 288 7.45 -9.01 -4.92
N ASP A 289 8.33 -9.52 -4.04
CA ASP A 289 8.31 -9.21 -2.61
C ASP A 289 8.74 -7.77 -2.35
N GLU A 290 9.85 -7.32 -2.94
CA GLU A 290 10.29 -5.94 -2.79
C GLU A 290 9.37 -4.97 -3.53
N PHE A 291 8.80 -5.39 -4.67
CA PHE A 291 7.81 -4.60 -5.40
C PHE A 291 6.52 -4.41 -4.60
N LEU A 292 6.00 -5.49 -4.00
CA LEU A 292 4.82 -5.43 -3.12
C LEU A 292 5.06 -4.53 -1.91
N LYS A 293 6.20 -4.66 -1.24
CA LYS A 293 6.57 -3.77 -0.13
C LYS A 293 6.61 -2.32 -0.58
N LEU A 294 7.28 -2.01 -1.70
CA LEU A 294 7.34 -0.66 -2.24
C LEU A 294 5.93 -0.10 -2.51
N CYS A 295 5.08 -0.87 -3.19
CA CYS A 295 3.72 -0.45 -3.50
C CYS A 295 2.87 -0.23 -2.25
N SER A 296 3.02 -1.08 -1.22
CA SER A 296 2.37 -0.89 0.08
C SER A 296 2.81 0.42 0.75
N HIS A 297 4.10 0.73 0.79
CA HIS A 297 4.56 1.98 1.40
C HIS A 297 4.15 3.23 0.61
N ILE A 298 4.10 3.13 -0.72
CA ILE A 298 3.58 4.23 -1.56
C ILE A 298 2.10 4.45 -1.24
N ALA A 299 1.30 3.39 -1.20
CA ALA A 299 -0.12 3.48 -0.91
C ALA A 299 -0.39 3.97 0.52
N GLU A 300 0.33 3.46 1.52
CA GLU A 300 0.26 3.96 2.92
C GLU A 300 0.65 5.45 3.01
N HIS A 301 1.70 5.87 2.29
CA HIS A 301 2.09 7.27 2.23
C HIS A 301 0.97 8.14 1.64
N PHE A 302 0.35 7.70 0.55
CA PHE A 302 -0.79 8.38 -0.07
C PHE A 302 -1.95 8.51 0.92
N GLU A 303 -2.38 7.42 1.53
CA GLU A 303 -3.49 7.40 2.48
C GLU A 303 -3.23 8.31 3.69
N ALA A 304 -2.06 8.20 4.32
CA ALA A 304 -1.70 9.04 5.45
C ALA A 304 -1.70 10.54 5.08
N THR A 305 -1.20 10.86 3.89
CA THR A 305 -1.11 12.24 3.39
C THR A 305 -2.49 12.80 3.00
N VAL A 306 -3.36 11.99 2.40
CA VAL A 306 -4.75 12.35 2.11
C VAL A 306 -5.53 12.60 3.41
N LEU A 307 -5.38 11.71 4.41
CA LEU A 307 -5.97 11.91 5.73
C LEU A 307 -5.47 13.21 6.39
N GLN A 308 -4.18 13.54 6.27
CA GLN A 308 -3.65 14.80 6.76
C GLN A 308 -4.29 16.00 6.04
N CYS A 309 -4.48 15.93 4.73
CA CYS A 309 -5.15 17.00 3.97
C CYS A 309 -6.57 17.25 4.50
N TYR A 310 -7.33 16.18 4.79
CA TYR A 310 -8.65 16.32 5.40
C TYR A 310 -8.60 16.98 6.78
N GLU A 311 -7.66 16.59 7.64
CA GLU A 311 -7.50 17.19 8.97
C GLU A 311 -7.13 18.68 8.87
N LEU A 312 -6.18 19.04 8.00
CA LEU A 312 -5.81 20.44 7.77
C LEU A 312 -6.97 21.25 7.21
N ALA A 313 -7.76 20.69 6.30
CA ALA A 313 -8.93 21.36 5.73
C ALA A 313 -10.01 21.61 6.78
N VAL A 314 -10.31 20.61 7.62
CA VAL A 314 -11.32 20.71 8.69
C VAL A 314 -10.88 21.68 9.79
N THR A 315 -9.58 21.74 10.09
CA THR A 315 -9.01 22.66 11.09
C THR A 315 -8.74 24.07 10.56
N GLY A 316 -8.93 24.33 9.27
CA GLY A 316 -8.75 25.64 8.65
C GLY A 316 -7.32 26.01 8.27
N ILE A 317 -6.40 25.04 8.27
CA ILE A 317 -4.98 25.21 7.89
C ILE A 317 -4.83 25.02 6.36
N LEU A 318 -5.46 25.91 5.61
CA LEU A 318 -5.65 25.73 4.16
C LEU A 318 -4.37 25.84 3.33
N ARG A 319 -3.42 26.69 3.75
CA ARG A 319 -2.17 26.92 3.00
C ARG A 319 -1.27 25.69 2.98
N GLU A 320 -1.17 24.98 4.09
CA GLU A 320 -0.40 23.73 4.17
C GLU A 320 -1.12 22.61 3.42
N CYS A 321 -2.44 22.52 3.57
CA CYS A 321 -3.29 21.59 2.82
C CYS A 321 -3.10 21.73 1.31
N GLU A 322 -3.13 22.97 0.78
CA GLU A 322 -2.91 23.27 -0.64
C GLU A 322 -1.56 22.72 -1.14
N GLY A 323 -0.46 23.00 -0.42
CA GLY A 323 0.87 22.53 -0.81
C GLY A 323 0.99 21.01 -0.83
N ILE A 324 0.34 20.33 0.12
CA ILE A 324 0.33 18.86 0.19
C ILE A 324 -0.52 18.28 -0.95
N ILE A 325 -1.72 18.81 -1.21
CA ILE A 325 -2.60 18.35 -2.29
C ILE A 325 -1.91 18.48 -3.65
N VAL A 326 -1.23 19.60 -3.91
CA VAL A 326 -0.50 19.80 -5.18
C VAL A 326 0.65 18.78 -5.31
N SER A 327 1.31 18.45 -4.20
CA SER A 327 2.36 17.42 -4.18
C SER A 327 1.80 16.03 -4.48
N LEU A 328 0.69 15.65 -3.83
CA LEU A 328 -0.02 14.40 -4.10
C LEU A 328 -0.46 14.32 -5.56
N TRP A 329 -1.03 15.40 -6.08
CA TRP A 329 -1.46 15.46 -7.46
C TRP A 329 -0.29 15.24 -8.44
N ARG A 330 0.85 15.91 -8.22
CA ARG A 330 2.07 15.68 -9.03
C ARG A 330 2.49 14.21 -8.99
N GLN A 331 2.46 13.59 -7.82
CA GLN A 331 2.84 12.19 -7.65
C GLN A 331 1.85 11.24 -8.32
N SER A 332 0.53 11.48 -8.26
CA SER A 332 -0.49 10.71 -8.98
C SER A 332 -0.25 10.73 -10.48
N LEU A 333 -0.02 11.93 -11.05
CA LEU A 333 0.30 12.08 -12.47
C LEU A 333 1.54 11.27 -12.85
N ARG A 334 2.60 11.32 -12.03
CA ARG A 334 3.84 10.58 -12.27
C ARG A 334 3.70 9.06 -12.08
N LEU A 335 2.81 8.61 -11.21
CA LEU A 335 2.49 7.19 -11.03
C LEU A 335 1.62 6.65 -12.17
N GLY A 336 0.95 7.52 -12.92
CA GLY A 336 -0.02 7.11 -13.93
C GLY A 336 -1.30 6.52 -13.32
N SER A 337 -1.58 6.84 -12.05
CA SER A 337 -2.68 6.29 -11.25
C SER A 337 -3.27 7.37 -10.35
N LEU A 338 -4.53 7.20 -9.99
CA LEU A 338 -5.20 7.95 -8.92
C LEU A 338 -5.49 6.94 -7.81
N PRO A 339 -4.54 6.71 -6.88
CA PRO A 339 -4.77 5.90 -5.69
C PRO A 339 -5.90 6.47 -4.84
#